data_AF-A0A2I6S832-F1
#
_entry.id   AF-A0A2I6S832-F1
#
_cell.length_a   1.000
_cell.length_b   1.000
_cell.length_c   1.000
_cell.angle_alpha   90.00
_cell.angle_beta   90.00
_cell.angle_gamma   90.00
#
_symmetry.space_group_name_H-M   'P 1'
#
loop_
_entity.id
_entity.type
_entity.pdbx_description
1 polymer ?
#
loop_
_entity_poly.entity_id
_entity_poly.type
_entity_poly.pdbx_seq_one_letter_code
_entity_poly.pdbx_strand_id
1 'polypeptide(L)' 'MLAQVLDDLSSRKGGWMQIARDLEPDNVVSYYSWLTKLAQGVIREPSVNKVQRLYDYFRAQEAVSAPAGQQEAA' A
#
# COMPACT_ATOMS: atom_id res chain seq x y z
N MET A 1 -10.96 -5.83 -0.62
CA MET A 1 -9.52 -5.64 -0.92
C MET A 1 -9.24 -4.29 -1.56
N LEU A 2 -9.76 -3.98 -2.77
CA LEU A 2 -9.48 -2.70 -3.45
C LEU A 2 -9.84 -1.46 -2.62
N ALA A 3 -11.04 -1.43 -2.02
CA ALA A 3 -11.48 -0.30 -1.18
C ALA A 3 -10.52 -0.04 0.00
N GLN A 4 -10.04 -1.10 0.65
CA GLN A 4 -9.06 -0.99 1.74
C GLN A 4 -7.74 -0.41 1.25
N VAL A 5 -7.23 -0.89 0.12
CA VAL A 5 -5.99 -0.37 -0.50
C VAL A 5 -6.12 1.12 -0.84
N LEU A 6 -7.30 1.56 -1.31
CA LEU A 6 -7.55 2.97 -1.62
C LEU A 6 -7.59 3.83 -0.34
N ASP A 7 -8.16 3.31 0.74
CA ASP A 7 -8.19 3.96 2.05
C ASP A 7 -6.77 4.08 2.64
N ASP A 8 -6.02 2.98 2.65
CA ASP A 8 -4.62 2.93 3.12
C ASP A 8 -3.72 3.88 2.30
N LEU A 9 -3.92 3.93 0.98
CA LEU A 9 -3.21 4.87 0.10
C LEU A 9 -3.55 6.31 0.44
N SER A 10 -4.82 6.62 0.69
CA SER A 10 -5.26 7.97 1.04
C SER A 10 -4.67 8.43 2.38
N SER A 11 -4.59 7.52 3.36
CA SER A 11 -3.98 7.76 4.67
C SER A 11 -2.46 7.98 4.61
N ARG A 12 -1.80 7.52 3.54
CA ARG A 12 -0.34 7.65 3.33
C ARG A 12 0.03 8.71 2.28
N LYS A 13 -0.84 9.72 2.08
CA LYS A 13 -0.60 10.82 1.15
C LYS A 13 0.73 11.52 1.48
N GLY A 14 1.69 11.45 0.54
CA GLY A 14 3.08 11.92 0.72
C GLY A 14 4.12 10.81 0.78
N GLY A 15 3.75 9.60 1.19
CA GLY A 15 4.64 8.43 1.25
C GLY A 15 4.65 7.59 -0.04
N TRP A 16 3.84 7.93 -1.03
CA TRP A 16 3.63 7.15 -2.25
C TRP A 16 4.90 6.86 -3.06
N MET A 17 5.86 7.79 -3.06
CA MET A 17 7.15 7.59 -3.70
C MET A 17 7.96 6.48 -3.02
N GLN A 18 7.89 6.40 -1.69
CA GLN A 18 8.56 5.34 -0.93
C GLN A 18 7.89 3.99 -1.18
N ILE A 19 6.55 3.94 -1.17
CA ILE A 19 5.78 2.74 -1.48
C ILE A 19 6.17 2.18 -2.87
N ALA A 20 6.33 3.07 -3.86
CA ALA A 20 6.76 2.67 -5.20
C ALA A 20 8.19 2.13 -5.23
N ARG A 21 9.12 2.71 -4.45
CA ARG A 21 10.50 2.21 -4.32
C ARG A 21 10.56 0.85 -3.66
N ASP A 22 9.73 0.62 -2.64
CA ASP A 22 9.72 -0.63 -1.89
C ASP A 22 9.12 -1.77 -2.72
N LEU A 23 8.08 -1.49 -3.52
CA LEU A 23 7.37 -2.52 -4.28
C LEU A 23 7.98 -2.79 -5.64
N GLU A 24 8.43 -1.77 -6.37
CA GLU A 24 8.97 -1.93 -7.73
C GLU A 24 10.23 -1.07 -7.90
N PRO A 25 11.35 -1.44 -7.27
CA PRO A 25 12.60 -0.65 -7.30
C PRO A 25 13.17 -0.49 -8.71
N ASP A 26 12.98 -1.47 -9.59
CA ASP A 26 13.43 -1.40 -10.99
C ASP A 26 12.52 -0.53 -11.87
N ASN A 27 11.33 -0.17 -11.40
CA ASN A 27 10.34 0.56 -12.19
C ASN A 27 9.54 1.60 -11.38
N VAL A 28 10.23 2.29 -10.48
CA VAL A 28 9.64 3.23 -9.51
C VAL A 28 8.78 4.29 -10.21
N VAL A 29 9.25 4.88 -11.31
CA VAL A 29 8.57 5.98 -11.99
C VAL A 29 7.23 5.50 -12.58
N SER A 30 7.22 4.37 -13.28
CA SER A 30 5.98 3.83 -13.87
C SER A 30 5.03 3.35 -12.78
N TYR A 31 5.55 2.74 -11.71
CA TYR A 31 4.72 2.27 -10.62
C TYR A 31 4.10 3.42 -9.82
N TYR A 32 4.88 4.48 -9.54
CA TYR A 32 4.38 5.70 -8.91
C TYR A 32 3.30 6.38 -9.76
N SER A 33 3.50 6.47 -11.08
CA SER A 33 2.49 6.98 -12.01
C SER A 33 1.21 6.14 -11.99
N TRP A 34 1.34 4.81 -11.93
CA TRP A 34 0.20 3.92 -11.79
C TRP A 34 -0.52 4.10 -10.43
N LEU A 35 0.24 4.23 -9.34
CA LEU A 35 -0.27 4.38 -7.97
C LEU A 35 -1.06 5.68 -7.77
N THR A 36 -0.54 6.79 -8.32
CA THR A 36 -1.24 8.08 -8.34
C THR A 36 -2.55 8.02 -9.13
N LYS A 37 -2.55 7.39 -10.31
CA LYS A 37 -3.76 7.16 -11.11
C LYS A 37 -4.78 6.24 -10.43
N LEU A 38 -4.29 5.23 -9.70
CA LEU A 38 -5.13 4.35 -8.89
C LEU A 38 -5.85 5.15 -7.79
N ALA A 39 -5.10 5.94 -7.02
CA ALA A 39 -5.64 6.76 -5.93
C ALA A 39 -6.62 7.84 -6.42
N GLN A 40 -6.44 8.35 -7.64
CA GLN A 40 -7.36 9.29 -8.28
C GLN A 40 -8.63 8.65 -8.87
N GLY A 41 -8.74 7.31 -8.84
CA GLY A 41 -9.88 6.59 -9.43
C GLY A 41 -9.90 6.60 -10.96
N VAL A 42 -8.79 6.96 -11.62
CA VAL A 42 -8.67 6.98 -13.09
C VAL A 42 -8.69 5.55 -13.65
N ILE A 43 -8.17 4.59 -12.88
CA ILE A 43 -8.09 3.19 -13.27
C ILE A 43 -9.40 2.49 -12.90
N ARG A 44 -10.24 2.24 -13.92
CA ARG A 44 -11.53 1.53 -13.75
C ARG A 44 -11.35 0.07 -13.33
N GLU A 45 -10.36 -0.60 -13.92
CA GLU A 45 -10.07 -2.01 -13.69
C GLU A 45 -8.58 -2.19 -13.36
N PRO A 46 -8.19 -2.05 -12.08
CA PRO A 46 -6.80 -2.20 -11.67
C PRO A 46 -6.38 -3.67 -11.70
N SER A 47 -5.11 -3.92 -12.04
CA SER A 47 -4.53 -5.26 -12.00
C SER A 47 -4.60 -5.83 -10.59
N VAL A 48 -5.31 -6.96 -10.44
CA VAL A 48 -5.51 -7.65 -9.16
C VAL A 48 -4.18 -7.95 -8.47
N ASN A 49 -3.16 -8.38 -9.22
CA ASN A 49 -1.82 -8.66 -8.69
C ASN A 49 -1.20 -7.41 -8.04
N LYS A 50 -1.28 -6.25 -8.69
CA LYS A 50 -0.73 -5.00 -8.13
C LYS A 50 -1.50 -4.55 -6.88
N VAL A 51 -2.81 -4.72 -6.86
CA VAL A 51 -3.65 -4.40 -5.70
C VAL A 51 -3.34 -5.34 -4.53
N GLN A 52 -3.16 -6.64 -4.79
CA GLN A 52 -2.77 -7.62 -3.78
C GLN A 52 -1.42 -7.26 -3.14
N ARG A 53 -0.40 -6.96 -3.95
CA ARG A 53 0.92 -6.55 -3.44
C ARG A 53 0.87 -5.30 -2.56
N LEU A 54 0.01 -4.33 -2.90
CA LEU A 54 -0.22 -3.16 -2.05
C LEU A 54 -0.89 -3.53 -0.72
N TYR A 55 -1.91 -4.38 -0.78
CA TYR A 55 -2.61 -4.86 0.41
C TYR A 55 -1.64 -5.57 1.36
N ASP A 56 -0.84 -6.50 0.85
CA ASP A 56 0.14 -7.25 1.63
C ASP A 56 1.20 -6.32 2.24
N TYR A 57 1.67 -5.34 1.47
CA TYR A 57 2.61 -4.32 1.94
C TYR A 57 2.05 -3.48 3.11
N PHE A 58 0.79 -3.06 3.03
CA PHE A 58 0.16 -2.29 4.11
C PHE A 58 -0.03 -3.13 5.36
N ARG A 59 -0.50 -4.37 5.22
CA ARG A 59 -0.65 -5.32 6.33
C ARG A 59 0.69 -5.60 7.02
N ALA A 60 1.76 -5.80 6.26
CA ALA A 60 3.10 -6.01 6.80
C ALA A 60 3.58 -4.80 7.62
N GLN A 61 3.28 -3.58 7.18
CA GLN A 61 3.63 -2.37 7.92
C GLN A 61 2.79 -2.12 9.17
N GLU A 62 1.50 -2.48 9.16
CA GLU A 62 0.66 -2.45 10.35
C GLU A 62 1.17 -3.45 11.40
N ALA A 63 1.58 -4.65 10.97
CA ALA A 63 2.15 -5.66 11.88
C ALA A 63 3.47 -5.19 12.53
N VAL A 64 4.27 -4.39 11.83
CA VAL A 64 5.52 -3.81 12.37
C VAL A 64 5.25 -2.58 13.26
N SER A 65 4.17 -1.83 13.00
CA SER A 65 3.83 -0.60 13.73
C SER A 65 2.96 -0.86 14.98
N ALA A 66 2.35 -2.05 15.09
CA ALA A 66 1.67 -2.47 16.31
C ALA A 66 2.72 -2.74 17.41
N PRO A 67 2.71 -2.02 18.54
CA PRO A 67 3.57 -2.37 19.66
C PRO A 67 3.15 -3.76 20.15
N ALA A 68 4.12 -4.66 20.29
CA ALA A 68 3.95 -5.86 21.08
C ALA A 68 3.46 -5.46 22.48
N GLY A 69 2.18 -5.72 22.76
CA GLY A 69 1.49 -5.13 23.91
C GLY A 69 0.27 -5.90 24.34
N GLN A 70 0.41 -7.22 24.54
CA GLN A 70 -0.13 -7.98 25.69
C GLN A 70 0.17 -9.47 25.48
N GLN A 71 1.37 -9.90 25.89
CA GLN A 71 1.52 -11.26 26.42
C GLN A 71 1.21 -11.19 27.92
N GLU A 72 0.07 -11.79 28.27
CA GLU A 72 -0.30 -12.45 29.52
C GLU A 72 0.20 -11.84 30.84
N ALA A 73 -0.73 -11.18 31.53
CA ALA A 73 -0.81 -11.24 32.99
C ALA A 73 -1.79 -12.36 33.36
N ALA A 74 -1.30 -13.47 33.90
CA ALA A 74 -2.01 -14.39 34.79
C ALA A 74 -1.01 -15.35 35.46
#